data_AF-A0A1W1IFG7-F1
#
_entry.id   AF-A0A1W1IFG7-F1
#
_cell.length_a   1.000
_cell.length_b   1.000
_cell.length_c   1.000
_cell.angle_alpha   90.00
_cell.angle_beta   90.00
_cell.angle_gamma   90.00
#
_symmetry.space_group_name_H-M   'P 1'
#
loop_
_entity.id
_entity.type
_entity.pdbx_description
1 polymer ?
#
loop_
_entity_poly.entity_id
_entity_poly.type
_entity_poly.pdbx_seq_one_letter_code
_entity_poly.pdbx_strand_id
1 'polypeptide(L)' 'MSAVKFDFKPVLSTVMWVLIFMLMAFILFGAGLMVGYGVLGDGNPMLVFSRQTWEHIFNYIR' A
#
# COMPACT_ATOMS: atom_id res chain seq x y z
N MET A 1 30.33 -24.70 27.19
CA MET A 1 28.99 -24.40 26.67
C MET A 1 28.99 -22.95 26.22
N SER A 2 29.07 -22.69 24.92
CA SER A 2 29.23 -21.31 24.39
C SER A 2 27.86 -20.63 24.38
N ALA A 3 27.73 -19.50 25.07
CA ALA A 3 26.50 -18.71 25.07
C ALA A 3 26.31 -18.11 23.67
N VAL A 4 25.25 -18.53 22.98
CA VAL A 4 24.84 -17.93 21.70
C VAL A 4 24.53 -16.47 21.95
N LYS A 5 25.37 -15.57 21.43
CA LYS A 5 25.15 -14.13 21.50
C LYS A 5 24.19 -13.73 20.38
N PHE A 6 22.94 -13.49 20.73
CA PHE A 6 21.94 -13.00 19.78
C PHE A 6 22.18 -11.50 19.54
N ASP A 7 22.50 -11.11 18.31
CA ASP A 7 22.66 -9.70 17.93
C ASP A 7 21.35 -9.20 17.29
N PHE A 8 20.64 -8.31 17.99
CA PHE A 8 19.33 -7.78 17.58
C PHE A 8 19.44 -6.65 16.53
N LYS A 9 20.62 -6.05 16.36
CA LYS A 9 20.84 -4.95 15.41
C LYS A 9 20.45 -5.30 13.96
N PRO A 10 20.83 -6.45 13.38
CA PRO A 10 20.43 -6.81 12.02
C PRO A 10 18.91 -7.01 11.89
N VAL A 11 18.25 -7.57 12.90
CA VAL A 11 16.81 -7.81 12.86
C VAL A 11 16.04 -6.48 12.82
N LEU A 12 16.43 -5.51 13.65
CA LEU A 12 15.80 -4.19 13.67
C LEU A 12 15.97 -3.44 12.34
N SER A 13 17.15 -3.53 11.72
CA SER A 13 17.41 -2.92 10.42
C SER A 13 16.55 -3.55 9.32
N THR A 14 16.44 -4.88 9.30
CA THR A 14 15.60 -5.59 8.31
C THR A 14 14.13 -5.21 8.46
N VAL A 15 13.60 -5.17 9.68
CA VAL A 15 12.20 -4.76 9.92
C VAL A 15 11.94 -3.34 9.43
N MET A 16 12.87 -2.41 9.67
CA MET A 16 12.77 -1.04 9.18
C MET A 16 12.69 -0.98 7.65
N TRP A 17 13.55 -1.73 6.94
CA TRP A 17 13.51 -1.81 5.48
C TRP A 17 12.21 -2.40 4.94
N VAL A 18 11.68 -3.43 5.60
CA VAL A 18 10.39 -4.03 5.23
C VAL A 18 9.26 -3.02 5.39
N LEU A 19 9.24 -2.24 6.48
CA LEU A 19 8.24 -1.19 6.68
C LEU A 19 8.32 -0.10 5.61
N ILE A 20 9.54 0.34 5.26
CA ILE A 20 9.75 1.33 4.19
C ILE A 20 9.26 0.78 2.85
N PHE A 21 9.57 -0.47 2.54
CA PHE A 21 9.12 -1.12 1.31
C PHE A 21 7.59 -1.24 1.25
N MET A 22 6.96 -1.66 2.36
CA MET A 22 5.49 -1.70 2.44
C MET A 22 4.87 -0.31 2.24
N LEU A 23 5.42 0.73 2.88
CA LEU A 23 4.94 2.10 2.70
C LEU A 23 5.04 2.54 1.23
N MET A 24 6.17 2.25 0.58
CA MET A 24 6.35 2.54 -0.84
C MET A 24 5.34 1.80 -1.72
N ALA A 25 5.09 0.52 -1.43
CA ALA A 25 4.10 -0.28 -2.14
C ALA A 25 2.68 0.31 -2.00
N PHE A 26 2.29 0.78 -0.81
CA PHE A 26 1.01 1.45 -0.60
C PHE A 26 0.89 2.75 -1.38
N ILE A 27 1.96 3.55 -1.43
CA ILE A 27 1.98 4.80 -2.20
C ILE A 27 1.83 4.50 -3.70
N LEU A 28 2.60 3.55 -4.23
CA LEU A 28 2.52 3.14 -5.63
C LEU A 28 1.15 2.56 -5.98
N PHE A 29 0.56 1.77 -5.09
CA PHE A 29 -0.79 1.25 -5.26
C PHE A 29 -1.83 2.38 -5.33
N GLY A 30 -1.78 3.33 -4.39
CA GLY A 30 -2.66 4.50 -4.39
C GLY A 30 -2.51 5.36 -5.66
N ALA A 31 -1.26 5.61 -6.08
CA ALA A 31 -0.99 6.31 -7.33
C ALA A 31 -1.52 5.54 -8.55
N GLY A 32 -1.37 4.22 -8.58
CA GLY A 32 -1.93 3.36 -9.63
C GLY A 32 -3.44 3.44 -9.70
N LEU A 33 -4.14 3.42 -8.57
CA LEU A 33 -5.59 3.62 -8.51
C LEU A 33 -6.01 5.00 -9.02
N MET A 34 -5.30 6.06 -8.61
CA MET A 34 -5.56 7.42 -9.07
C MET A 34 -5.39 7.58 -10.58
N VAL A 35 -4.33 6.97 -11.14
CA VAL A 35 -4.08 6.98 -12.59
C VAL A 35 -5.15 6.17 -13.32
N GLY A 36 -5.47 4.97 -12.83
CA GLY A 36 -6.49 4.12 -13.46
C GLY A 36 -7.89 4.74 -13.43
N TYR A 37 -8.33 5.23 -12.27
CA TYR A 37 -9.65 5.83 -12.13
C TYR A 37 -9.73 7.21 -12.79
N GLY A 38 -8.69 8.03 -12.64
CA GLY A 38 -8.72 9.42 -13.06
C GLY A 38 -8.25 9.68 -14.48
N VAL A 39 -7.11 9.10 -14.88
CA VAL A 39 -6.53 9.33 -16.21
C VAL A 39 -7.15 8.40 -17.26
N LEU A 40 -7.38 7.14 -16.91
CA LEU A 40 -7.98 6.17 -17.85
C LEU A 40 -9.51 6.12 -17.77
N GLY A 41 -10.09 6.44 -16.60
CA GLY A 41 -11.54 6.35 -16.35
C GLY A 41 -12.29 7.68 -16.39
N ASP A 42 -11.64 8.78 -16.79
CA ASP A 42 -12.18 10.16 -16.79
C ASP A 42 -12.76 10.64 -15.43
N GLY A 43 -12.49 9.92 -14.34
CA GLY A 43 -12.93 10.28 -13.00
C GLY A 43 -12.04 11.35 -12.36
N ASN A 44 -12.46 11.90 -11.22
CA ASN A 44 -11.54 12.68 -10.39
C ASN A 44 -10.62 11.70 -9.62
N PRO A 45 -9.28 11.76 -9.77
CA PRO A 45 -8.35 10.84 -9.12
C PRO A 45 -8.52 10.76 -7.60
N MET A 46 -8.96 11.84 -6.95
CA MET A 46 -9.15 11.88 -5.49
C MET A 46 -10.34 11.04 -5.02
N LEU A 47 -11.29 10.71 -5.91
CA LEU A 47 -12.46 9.90 -5.57
C LEU A 47 -12.12 8.44 -5.28
N VAL A 48 -10.89 7.98 -5.55
CA VAL A 48 -10.44 6.65 -5.11
C VAL A 48 -10.46 6.49 -3.59
N PHE A 49 -10.42 7.60 -2.84
CA PHE A 49 -10.57 7.62 -1.38
C PHE A 49 -12.03 7.78 -0.92
N SER A 50 -12.95 8.03 -1.84
CA SER A 50 -14.37 8.14 -1.51
C SER A 50 -15.00 6.76 -1.36
N ARG A 51 -15.68 6.55 -0.22
CA ARG A 51 -16.46 5.33 0.02
C ARG A 51 -17.52 5.09 -1.05
N GLN A 52 -18.13 6.15 -1.57
CA GLN A 52 -19.18 6.07 -2.59
C GLN A 52 -18.68 5.40 -3.89
N THR A 53 -17.44 5.68 -4.29
CA THR A 53 -16.80 5.05 -5.46
C THR A 53 -16.73 3.54 -5.31
N TRP A 54 -16.32 3.07 -4.13
CA TRP A 54 -16.24 1.64 -3.83
C TRP A 54 -17.62 1.00 -3.73
N GLU A 55 -18.60 1.69 -3.16
CA GLU A 55 -20.00 1.21 -3.17
C GLU A 55 -20.52 1.05 -4.60
N HIS A 56 -20.25 1.99 -5.51
CA HIS A 56 -20.59 1.86 -6.93
C HIS A 56 -19.90 0.65 -7.58
N ILE A 57 -18.60 0.44 -7.33
CA ILE A 57 -17.85 -0.72 -7.85
C ILE A 57 -18.44 -2.03 -7.32
N PHE A 58 -18.69 -2.13 -6.01
CA PHE A 58 -19.27 -3.35 -5.42
C PHE A 58 -20.70 -3.61 -5.89
N ASN A 59 -21.49 -2.55 -6.10
CA ASN A 59 -22.82 -2.68 -6.67
C ASN A 59 -22.78 -3.10 -8.14
N TYR A 60 -21.74 -2.71 -8.89
CA TYR A 60 -21.54 -3.16 -10.27
C TYR A 60 -21.12 -4.64 -10.36
N ILE A 61 -20.31 -5.10 -9.39
CA ILE A 61 -19.82 -6.49 -9.35
C ILE A 61 -20.87 -7.46 -8.80
N ARG A 62 -21.73 -7.00 -7.88
CA ARG A 62 -22.85 -7.77 -7.33
C ARG A 62 -23.89 -8.07 -8.41
#